data_AF-A0A8T2YTN0-F1
#
_entry.id   AF-A0A8T2YTN0-F1
#
_cell.length_a   1.000
_cell.length_b   1.000
_cell.length_c   1.000
_cell.angle_alpha   90.00
_cell.angle_beta   90.00
_cell.angle_gamma   90.00
#
_symmetry.space_group_name_H-M   'P 1'
#
loop_
_entity.id
_entity.type
_entity.pdbx_description
1 polymer ?
#
loop_
_entity_poly.entity_id
_entity_poly.type
_entity_poly.pdbx_seq_one_letter_code
_entity_poly.pdbx_strand_id
1 'polypeptide(L)'
;MSMTSVNFSGNFLVLRPEEVSYLNVFRILWNDDIEKKAFVDFPDGKEENLHRRWLIFLSLLSQKILQSIARPMASFGSRVEMWLNLISCNRNIFVLFINSLRGRVERPVKESKTFLSFAGHLDKRVDLDKNIKHGDSRYYSALSVMAAKVAYENKAFVENAVRNHWKMELIGYYDFWNDFQQKRTTQGFMFHDKNADPDIIVVAFRGTEAFDADAWCTDFDISWYEFPGIGKIHGGFMKALGLLMQEGWPSEFRQGADGQPIAYYTIREKLKQLLKQNEKTKFILTGHSMGGAIATLFPAVLAMHKETWLLERLEGVYTFGQPRVGDGEFKRFMESQMQKHKFKYVRFVYCNDVIPRLPIDDSTFLFKHFGTCVYYNSCYYGKIVSEEPHKNYISVFAAIPRFLNALWELVRSFILPYRKGADYKEPWLLILLRWYGLILPGLSAHTPQDYVNLTRLGPDTIYHRLQDPKFGGVSNSDATKE
;
A
#
# COMPACT_ATOMS: atom_id res chain seq x y z
N MET A 1 2.75 -18.38 -25.97
CA MET A 1 3.68 -19.31 -25.29
C MET A 1 2.99 -19.76 -24.02
N SER A 2 2.81 -21.07 -23.84
CA SER A 2 2.26 -21.67 -22.62
C SER A 2 3.06 -21.20 -21.40
N MET A 3 2.43 -20.49 -20.45
CA MET A 3 3.02 -20.04 -19.18
C MET A 3 3.15 -21.22 -18.20
N THR A 4 3.92 -22.24 -18.58
CA THR A 4 4.14 -23.44 -17.77
C THR A 4 5.57 -23.48 -17.26
N SER A 5 5.81 -22.96 -16.06
CA SER A 5 6.84 -23.45 -15.12
C SER A 5 6.93 -22.61 -13.84
N VAL A 6 5.94 -22.70 -12.93
CA VAL A 6 6.14 -22.31 -11.53
C VAL A 6 6.83 -23.49 -10.83
N ASN A 7 8.16 -23.60 -10.97
CA ASN A 7 8.93 -24.72 -10.39
C ASN A 7 9.68 -24.33 -9.10
N PHE A 8 9.50 -23.10 -8.61
CA PHE A 8 10.21 -22.57 -7.44
C PHE A 8 9.44 -22.69 -6.12
N SER A 9 8.15 -23.06 -6.16
CA SER A 9 7.30 -23.29 -5.00
C SER A 9 6.65 -24.66 -5.13
N GLY A 10 6.72 -25.47 -4.07
CA GLY A 10 6.13 -26.82 -4.07
C GLY A 10 4.61 -26.83 -3.83
N ASN A 11 4.01 -25.69 -3.47
CA ASN A 11 2.56 -25.54 -3.28
C ASN A 11 2.13 -24.10 -3.51
N PHE A 12 1.16 -23.86 -4.38
CA PHE A 12 0.71 -22.52 -4.74
C PHE A 12 -0.71 -22.54 -5.29
N LEU A 13 -1.32 -21.37 -5.40
CA LEU A 13 -2.56 -21.11 -6.11
C LEU A 13 -2.29 -19.96 -7.06
N VAL A 14 -2.33 -20.19 -8.37
CA VAL A 14 -2.12 -19.14 -9.38
C VAL A 14 -3.33 -19.04 -10.29
N LEU A 15 -3.96 -17.88 -10.31
CA LEU A 15 -5.02 -17.55 -11.25
C LEU A 15 -4.44 -17.10 -12.59
N ARG A 16 -4.96 -17.68 -13.69
CA ARG A 16 -4.57 -17.32 -15.07
C ARG A 16 -5.78 -16.82 -15.85
N PRO A 17 -6.21 -15.56 -15.62
CA PRO A 17 -7.37 -15.02 -16.30
C PRO A 17 -7.21 -15.01 -17.83
N GLU A 18 -5.99 -14.93 -18.38
CA GLU A 18 -5.73 -14.91 -19.82
C GLU A 18 -6.04 -16.26 -20.49
N GLU A 19 -5.90 -17.37 -19.77
CA GLU A 19 -6.06 -18.73 -20.30
C GLU A 19 -7.50 -19.25 -20.21
N VAL A 20 -8.37 -18.55 -19.46
CA VAL A 20 -9.77 -18.93 -19.25
C VAL A 20 -10.68 -18.03 -20.10
N SER A 21 -11.69 -18.58 -20.79
CA SER A 21 -12.68 -17.76 -21.51
C SER A 21 -13.74 -17.19 -20.55
N TYR A 22 -14.44 -16.09 -20.91
CA TYR A 22 -15.52 -15.54 -20.07
C TYR A 22 -16.58 -16.59 -19.72
N LEU A 23 -17.01 -17.39 -20.71
CA LEU A 23 -17.97 -18.48 -20.49
C LEU A 23 -17.45 -19.50 -19.48
N ASN A 24 -16.17 -19.85 -19.55
CA ASN A 24 -15.55 -20.79 -18.64
C ASN A 24 -15.40 -20.20 -17.22
N VAL A 25 -15.20 -18.89 -17.06
CA VAL A 25 -15.23 -18.25 -15.73
C VAL A 25 -16.56 -18.51 -15.03
N PHE A 26 -17.70 -18.28 -15.70
CA PHE A 26 -19.02 -18.57 -15.12
C PHE A 26 -19.24 -20.06 -14.81
N ARG A 27 -18.67 -20.95 -15.62
CA ARG A 27 -18.81 -22.40 -15.42
C ARG A 27 -18.02 -22.93 -14.22
N ILE A 28 -17.02 -22.20 -13.69
CA ILE A 28 -16.28 -22.58 -12.47
C ILE A 28 -17.21 -22.78 -11.27
N LEU A 29 -18.34 -22.06 -11.22
CA LEU A 29 -19.30 -22.18 -10.13
C LEU A 29 -20.01 -23.55 -10.08
N TRP A 30 -20.00 -24.32 -11.17
CA TRP A 30 -20.71 -25.60 -11.29
C TRP A 30 -19.87 -26.74 -11.89
N ASN A 31 -18.60 -26.52 -12.26
CA ASN A 31 -17.76 -27.52 -12.94
C ASN A 31 -16.30 -27.53 -12.45
N ASP A 32 -15.94 -28.64 -11.83
CA ASP A 32 -14.68 -28.87 -11.12
C ASP A 32 -13.49 -29.06 -12.08
N ASP A 33 -13.71 -29.56 -13.29
CA ASP A 33 -12.64 -29.76 -14.27
C ASP A 33 -12.16 -28.44 -14.88
N ILE A 34 -13.05 -27.43 -14.94
CA ILE A 34 -12.69 -26.08 -15.37
C ILE A 34 -11.92 -25.37 -14.26
N GLU A 35 -12.27 -25.64 -12.99
CA GLU A 35 -11.49 -25.20 -11.83
C GLU A 35 -10.03 -25.62 -12.03
N LYS A 36 -9.74 -26.92 -12.16
CA LYS A 36 -8.36 -27.43 -12.36
C LYS A 36 -7.58 -26.77 -13.52
N LYS A 37 -8.24 -26.36 -14.60
CA LYS A 37 -7.61 -25.67 -15.74
C LYS A 37 -7.26 -24.20 -15.45
N ALA A 38 -8.03 -23.53 -14.59
CA ALA A 38 -7.81 -22.13 -14.24
C ALA A 38 -6.65 -21.91 -13.26
N PHE A 39 -6.19 -22.98 -12.58
CA PHE A 39 -5.05 -22.97 -11.66
C PHE A 39 -3.86 -23.77 -12.19
N VAL A 40 -2.72 -23.56 -11.57
CA VAL A 40 -1.59 -24.51 -11.60
C VAL A 40 -1.38 -24.92 -10.14
N ASP A 41 -1.40 -26.23 -9.92
CA ASP A 41 -1.26 -26.99 -8.68
C ASP A 41 -2.20 -26.68 -7.51
N PHE A 42 -2.48 -27.71 -6.72
CA PHE A 42 -3.46 -27.71 -5.63
C PHE A 42 -2.87 -28.48 -4.44
N PRO A 43 -3.07 -28.04 -3.19
CA PRO A 43 -2.77 -28.90 -2.05
C PRO A 43 -3.75 -30.07 -2.02
N ASP A 44 -3.23 -31.29 -1.93
CA ASP A 44 -3.99 -32.48 -1.62
C ASP A 44 -4.84 -32.29 -0.35
N GLY A 45 -6.13 -32.65 -0.42
CA GLY A 45 -6.90 -33.04 0.77
C GLY A 45 -7.63 -31.95 1.58
N LYS A 46 -8.05 -30.81 1.02
CA LYS A 46 -9.02 -29.91 1.70
C LYS A 46 -10.33 -29.79 0.93
N GLU A 47 -11.43 -30.07 1.64
CA GLU A 47 -12.81 -30.05 1.14
C GLU A 47 -13.12 -28.80 0.31
N GLU A 48 -13.70 -29.04 -0.86
CA GLU A 48 -14.23 -28.03 -1.75
C GLU A 48 -15.42 -27.32 -1.08
N ASN A 49 -15.30 -26.00 -0.89
CA ASN A 49 -16.39 -25.19 -0.40
C ASN A 49 -16.89 -24.27 -1.52
N LEU A 50 -18.21 -24.23 -1.74
CA LEU A 50 -18.86 -23.30 -2.66
C LEU A 50 -18.41 -21.84 -2.47
N HIS A 51 -18.09 -21.46 -1.23
CA HIS A 51 -17.56 -20.13 -0.92
C HIS A 51 -16.21 -19.85 -1.61
N ARG A 52 -15.33 -20.84 -1.66
CA ARG A 52 -14.02 -20.74 -2.32
C ARG A 52 -14.17 -20.57 -3.82
N ARG A 53 -15.04 -21.38 -4.46
CA ARG A 53 -15.36 -21.26 -5.89
C ARG A 53 -15.93 -19.89 -6.24
N TRP A 54 -16.79 -19.36 -5.36
CA TRP A 54 -17.34 -18.02 -5.52
C TRP A 54 -16.26 -16.92 -5.49
N LEU A 55 -15.30 -17.01 -4.57
CA LEU A 55 -14.21 -16.03 -4.45
C LEU A 55 -13.24 -16.10 -5.63
N ILE A 56 -12.92 -17.30 -6.10
CA ILE A 56 -12.20 -17.54 -7.35
C ILE A 56 -12.92 -16.90 -8.53
N PHE A 57 -14.21 -17.22 -8.69
CA PHE A 57 -15.04 -16.69 -9.77
C PHE A 57 -15.02 -15.16 -9.76
N LEU A 58 -15.23 -14.55 -8.59
CA LEU A 58 -15.22 -13.10 -8.43
C LEU A 58 -13.87 -12.49 -8.78
N SER A 59 -12.77 -13.09 -8.35
CA SER A 59 -11.42 -12.62 -8.68
C SER A 59 -11.15 -12.72 -10.18
N LEU A 60 -11.39 -13.86 -10.81
CA LEU A 60 -11.19 -14.06 -12.26
C LEU A 60 -12.06 -13.14 -13.10
N LEU A 61 -13.34 -12.97 -12.73
CA LEU A 61 -14.25 -12.07 -13.41
C LEU A 61 -13.78 -10.61 -13.28
N SER A 62 -13.38 -10.18 -12.09
CA SER A 62 -12.88 -8.82 -11.83
C SER A 62 -11.61 -8.55 -12.64
N GLN A 63 -10.63 -9.47 -12.59
CA GLN A 63 -9.40 -9.37 -13.38
C GLN A 63 -9.71 -9.28 -14.89
N LYS A 64 -10.62 -10.11 -15.41
CA LYS A 64 -11.02 -10.05 -16.83
C LYS A 64 -11.69 -8.75 -17.22
N ILE A 65 -12.56 -8.21 -16.37
CA ILE A 65 -13.22 -6.92 -16.63
C ILE A 65 -12.17 -5.81 -16.63
N LEU A 66 -11.27 -5.79 -15.64
CA LEU A 66 -10.21 -4.80 -15.54
C LEU A 66 -9.25 -4.86 -16.73
N GLN A 67 -8.81 -6.05 -17.13
CA GLN A 67 -7.96 -6.26 -18.30
C GLN A 67 -8.63 -5.77 -19.60
N SER A 68 -9.95 -5.98 -19.76
CA SER A 68 -10.66 -5.53 -20.97
C SER A 68 -10.86 -4.02 -21.03
N ILE A 69 -10.94 -3.34 -19.88
CA ILE A 69 -11.09 -1.88 -19.78
C ILE A 69 -9.78 -1.14 -19.47
N ALA A 70 -8.63 -1.83 -19.38
CA ALA A 70 -7.37 -1.24 -18.91
C ALA A 70 -6.96 0.02 -19.69
N ARG A 71 -6.98 -0.04 -21.03
CA ARG A 71 -6.65 1.12 -21.89
C ARG A 71 -7.69 2.24 -21.78
N PRO A 72 -9.02 1.97 -21.89
CA PRO A 72 -10.05 2.98 -21.60
C PRO A 72 -9.92 3.64 -20.22
N MET A 73 -9.70 2.86 -19.16
CA MET A 73 -9.58 3.34 -17.78
C MET A 73 -8.36 4.25 -17.61
N ALA A 74 -7.19 3.84 -18.10
CA ALA A 74 -5.98 4.66 -18.06
C ALA A 74 -6.14 5.97 -18.87
N SER A 75 -6.78 5.90 -20.04
CA SER A 75 -7.09 7.08 -20.86
C SER A 75 -8.06 8.03 -20.16
N PHE A 76 -9.11 7.51 -19.53
CA PHE A 76 -10.05 8.28 -18.72
C PHE A 76 -9.33 8.94 -17.53
N GLY A 77 -8.53 8.18 -16.78
CA GLY A 77 -7.75 8.70 -15.66
C GLY A 77 -6.81 9.82 -16.07
N SER A 78 -6.04 9.63 -17.15
CA SER A 78 -5.18 10.68 -17.67
C SER A 78 -5.96 11.94 -18.08
N ARG A 79 -7.21 11.82 -18.57
CA ARG A 79 -8.04 12.99 -18.91
C ARG A 79 -8.55 13.69 -17.65
N VAL A 80 -8.98 12.92 -16.65
CA VAL A 80 -9.40 13.44 -15.34
C VAL A 80 -8.25 14.20 -14.70
N GLU A 81 -7.06 13.61 -14.61
CA GLU A 81 -5.88 14.27 -14.04
C GLU A 81 -5.47 15.52 -14.83
N MET A 82 -5.45 15.45 -16.16
CA MET A 82 -5.17 16.63 -16.99
C MET A 82 -6.18 17.74 -16.73
N TRP A 83 -7.46 17.42 -16.57
CA TRP A 83 -8.50 18.40 -16.26
C TRP A 83 -8.34 18.99 -14.85
N LEU A 84 -8.10 18.15 -13.84
CA LEU A 84 -7.84 18.60 -12.46
C LEU A 84 -6.62 19.53 -12.41
N ASN A 85 -5.55 19.19 -13.12
CA ASN A 85 -4.35 20.02 -13.20
C ASN A 85 -4.57 21.30 -14.00
N LEU A 86 -5.37 21.27 -15.07
CA LEU A 86 -5.76 22.46 -15.83
C LEU A 86 -6.52 23.47 -14.95
N ILE A 87 -7.43 22.99 -14.11
CA ILE A 87 -8.12 23.82 -13.11
C ILE A 87 -7.10 24.37 -12.11
N SER A 88 -6.19 23.53 -11.63
CA SER A 88 -5.23 23.89 -10.57
C SER A 88 -4.20 24.93 -11.02
N CYS A 89 -3.60 24.80 -12.21
CA CYS A 89 -2.66 25.80 -12.74
C CYS A 89 -3.36 27.15 -13.02
N ASN A 90 -4.65 27.13 -13.38
CA ASN A 90 -5.47 28.33 -13.52
C ASN A 90 -6.16 28.74 -12.21
N ARG A 91 -5.68 28.31 -11.04
CA ARG A 91 -6.20 28.57 -9.67
C ARG A 91 -7.56 27.94 -9.36
N ASN A 92 -8.58 28.17 -10.19
CA ASN A 92 -9.91 27.60 -10.05
C ASN A 92 -10.68 27.64 -11.38
N ILE A 93 -11.87 27.02 -11.41
CA ILE A 93 -12.67 26.88 -12.63
C ILE A 93 -13.16 28.23 -13.20
N PHE A 94 -13.41 29.21 -12.33
CA PHE A 94 -13.86 30.55 -12.75
C PHE A 94 -12.70 31.31 -13.42
N VAL A 95 -11.51 31.29 -12.83
CA VAL A 95 -10.32 31.91 -13.40
C VAL A 95 -9.91 31.20 -14.70
N LEU A 96 -10.04 29.87 -14.77
CA LEU A 96 -9.86 29.12 -16.02
C LEU A 96 -10.81 29.61 -17.13
N PHE A 97 -12.08 29.83 -16.81
CA PHE A 97 -13.05 30.36 -17.77
C PHE A 97 -12.65 31.76 -18.27
N ILE A 98 -12.27 32.66 -17.36
CA ILE A 98 -11.79 34.00 -17.73
C ILE A 98 -10.51 33.96 -18.57
N ASN A 99 -9.55 33.10 -18.22
CA ASN A 99 -8.32 32.90 -18.99
C ASN A 99 -8.61 32.31 -20.38
N SER A 100 -9.63 31.46 -20.50
CA SER A 100 -10.11 30.92 -21.78
C SER A 100 -10.61 32.04 -22.69
N LEU A 101 -11.47 32.93 -22.18
CA LEU A 101 -11.96 34.09 -22.94
C LEU A 101 -10.84 35.05 -23.35
N ARG A 102 -9.77 35.13 -22.56
CA ARG A 102 -8.61 36.00 -22.82
C ARG A 102 -7.52 35.34 -23.67
N GLY A 103 -7.65 34.06 -24.03
CA GLY A 103 -6.61 33.30 -24.72
C GLY A 103 -5.32 33.09 -23.91
N ARG A 104 -5.39 33.17 -22.58
CA ARG A 104 -4.24 33.08 -21.64
C ARG A 104 -4.30 31.84 -20.74
N VAL A 105 -4.85 30.74 -21.24
CA VAL A 105 -4.96 29.49 -20.46
C VAL A 105 -3.59 28.89 -20.23
N GLU A 106 -3.20 28.76 -18.96
CA GLU A 106 -2.00 28.03 -18.59
C GLU A 106 -2.24 26.52 -18.78
N ARG A 107 -1.33 25.83 -19.47
CA ARG A 107 -1.47 24.41 -19.75
C ARG A 107 -0.64 23.57 -18.78
N PRO A 108 -1.21 22.52 -18.18
CA PRO A 108 -0.47 21.65 -17.28
C PRO A 108 0.56 20.82 -18.06
N VAL A 109 1.75 20.65 -17.49
CA VAL A 109 2.83 19.81 -18.00
C VAL A 109 3.00 18.62 -17.06
N LYS A 110 2.81 17.39 -17.54
CA LYS A 110 2.77 16.17 -16.72
C LYS A 110 4.04 15.92 -15.93
N GLU A 111 5.18 16.25 -16.52
CA GLU A 111 6.51 16.04 -15.95
C GLU A 111 6.91 17.17 -14.98
N SER A 112 6.05 18.17 -14.77
CA SER A 112 6.35 19.30 -13.89
C SER A 112 6.10 18.97 -12.41
N LYS A 113 6.85 19.66 -11.55
CA LYS A 113 6.67 19.62 -10.08
C LYS A 113 5.33 20.16 -9.58
N THR A 114 4.54 20.79 -10.45
CA THR A 114 3.21 21.35 -10.12
C THR A 114 2.08 20.44 -10.58
N PHE A 115 2.37 19.41 -11.38
CA PHE A 115 1.39 18.43 -11.79
C PHE A 115 1.18 17.42 -10.66
N LEU A 116 -0.08 17.20 -10.30
CA LEU A 116 -0.50 16.29 -9.25
C LEU A 116 -1.23 15.08 -9.83
N SER A 117 -0.97 13.90 -9.27
CA SER A 117 -1.80 12.72 -9.47
C SER A 117 -3.23 12.94 -8.93
N PHE A 118 -4.14 12.02 -9.22
CA PHE A 118 -5.46 12.00 -8.58
C PHE A 118 -5.34 12.00 -7.04
N ALA A 119 -4.40 11.22 -6.48
CA ALA A 119 -4.15 11.17 -5.04
C ALA A 119 -3.63 12.52 -4.50
N GLY A 120 -2.76 13.21 -5.24
CA GLY A 120 -2.29 14.56 -4.91
C GLY A 120 -3.40 15.61 -4.92
N HIS A 121 -4.43 15.45 -5.76
CA HIS A 121 -5.63 16.30 -5.71
C HIS A 121 -6.54 16.00 -4.52
N LEU A 122 -6.47 14.80 -3.94
CA LEU A 122 -7.18 14.46 -2.69
C LEU A 122 -6.48 15.03 -1.44
N ASP A 123 -5.16 15.22 -1.47
CA ASP A 123 -4.40 15.91 -0.41
C ASP A 123 -3.20 16.67 -0.99
N LYS A 124 -3.35 18.00 -1.11
CA LYS A 124 -2.34 18.89 -1.71
C LYS A 124 -1.17 19.23 -0.79
N ARG A 125 -1.15 18.75 0.46
CA ARG A 125 -0.10 19.13 1.43
C ARG A 125 1.22 18.48 1.08
N VAL A 126 2.29 19.25 1.05
CA VAL A 126 3.65 18.76 0.78
C VAL A 126 4.53 18.89 2.01
N ASP A 127 4.37 19.96 2.78
CA ASP A 127 5.21 20.22 3.95
C ASP A 127 4.93 19.24 5.10
N LEU A 128 6.00 18.85 5.78
CA LEU A 128 5.92 18.15 7.06
C LEU A 128 5.24 19.05 8.10
N ASP A 129 4.58 18.44 9.09
CA ASP A 129 3.95 19.21 10.16
C ASP A 129 5.03 19.92 10.98
N LYS A 130 4.94 21.25 11.06
CA LYS A 130 5.95 22.08 11.73
C LYS A 130 6.05 21.79 13.22
N ASN A 131 5.02 21.20 13.84
CA ASN A 131 5.00 20.87 15.25
C ASN A 131 5.64 19.51 15.56
N ILE A 132 5.93 18.69 14.54
CA ILE A 132 6.57 17.40 14.70
C ILE A 132 8.06 17.54 14.36
N LYS A 133 8.93 17.42 15.35
CA LYS A 133 10.37 17.59 15.24
C LYS A 133 11.10 16.26 15.23
N HIS A 134 12.34 16.27 14.76
CA HIS A 134 13.28 15.17 14.97
C HIS A 134 13.38 14.83 16.45
N GLY A 135 13.37 13.53 16.77
CA GLY A 135 13.35 13.03 18.16
C GLY A 135 11.95 12.84 18.75
N ASP A 136 10.90 13.45 18.18
CA ASP A 136 9.54 13.20 18.62
C ASP A 136 9.15 11.74 18.38
N SER A 137 8.41 11.15 19.33
CA SER A 137 7.99 9.74 19.27
C SER A 137 7.17 9.39 18.03
N ARG A 138 6.51 10.39 17.42
CA ARG A 138 5.71 10.28 16.20
C ARG A 138 6.43 10.66 14.91
N TYR A 139 7.66 11.17 14.98
CA TYR A 139 8.38 11.74 13.82
C TYR A 139 8.44 10.75 12.65
N TYR A 140 8.89 9.52 12.88
CA TYR A 140 8.98 8.51 11.84
C TYR A 140 7.63 8.10 11.26
N SER A 141 6.56 8.11 12.06
CA SER A 141 5.21 7.84 11.55
C SER A 141 4.71 8.98 10.65
N ALA A 142 4.97 10.22 11.04
CA ALA A 142 4.59 11.41 10.27
C ALA A 142 5.41 11.56 8.97
N LEU A 143 6.72 11.29 9.02
CA LEU A 143 7.57 11.27 7.83
C LEU A 143 7.15 10.15 6.87
N SER A 144 6.90 8.95 7.41
CA SER A 144 6.51 7.78 6.61
C SER A 144 5.19 7.99 5.87
N VAL A 145 4.17 8.57 6.52
CA VAL A 145 2.89 8.81 5.82
C VAL A 145 3.01 9.86 4.72
N MET A 146 3.84 10.88 4.93
CA MET A 146 4.11 11.89 3.91
C MET A 146 4.89 11.29 2.74
N ALA A 147 5.86 10.42 3.00
CA ALA A 147 6.58 9.68 1.97
C ALA A 147 5.66 8.72 1.20
N ALA A 148 4.83 7.94 1.89
CA ALA A 148 3.85 7.04 1.27
C ALA A 148 2.84 7.79 0.39
N LYS A 149 2.44 9.00 0.77
CA LYS A 149 1.58 9.87 -0.04
C LYS A 149 2.32 10.42 -1.26
N VAL A 150 3.54 10.95 -1.08
CA VAL A 150 4.33 11.54 -2.16
C VAL A 150 4.77 10.49 -3.19
N ALA A 151 4.79 9.20 -2.83
CA ALA A 151 5.11 8.11 -3.75
C ALA A 151 4.15 8.00 -4.96
N TYR A 152 2.94 8.59 -4.87
CA TYR A 152 1.99 8.67 -5.99
C TYR A 152 2.34 9.73 -7.03
N GLU A 153 3.27 10.64 -6.72
CA GLU A 153 3.56 11.79 -7.56
C GLU A 153 4.71 11.53 -8.54
N ASN A 154 4.78 12.35 -9.59
CA ASN A 154 5.84 12.25 -10.59
C ASN A 154 7.22 12.62 -10.01
N LYS A 155 8.28 12.21 -10.71
CA LYS A 155 9.68 12.43 -10.29
C LYS A 155 10.00 13.89 -9.93
N ALA A 156 9.56 14.87 -10.72
CA ALA A 156 9.87 16.28 -10.47
C ALA A 156 9.17 16.82 -9.22
N PHE A 157 7.95 16.35 -8.95
CA PHE A 157 7.25 16.64 -7.70
C PHE A 157 7.98 16.04 -6.51
N VAL A 158 8.33 14.74 -6.57
CA VAL A 158 9.06 14.03 -5.51
C VAL A 158 10.39 14.74 -5.20
N GLU A 159 11.15 15.10 -6.23
CA GLU A 159 12.39 15.84 -6.07
C GLU A 159 12.20 17.19 -5.40
N ASN A 160 11.17 17.95 -5.81
CA ASN A 160 10.84 19.21 -5.17
C ASN A 160 10.43 19.02 -3.70
N ALA A 161 9.57 18.04 -3.40
CA ALA A 161 9.13 17.74 -2.05
C ALA A 161 10.33 17.41 -1.13
N VAL A 162 11.16 16.45 -1.52
CA VAL A 162 12.29 15.99 -0.72
C VAL A 162 13.35 17.08 -0.55
N ARG A 163 13.82 17.69 -1.66
CA ARG A 163 14.93 18.65 -1.62
C ARG A 163 14.51 20.03 -1.10
N ASN A 164 13.37 20.54 -1.57
CA ASN A 164 12.99 21.94 -1.33
C ASN A 164 12.06 22.11 -0.13
N HIS A 165 11.14 21.17 0.12
CA HIS A 165 10.21 21.27 1.25
C HIS A 165 10.76 20.59 2.50
N TRP A 166 11.25 19.35 2.38
CA TRP A 166 11.73 18.57 3.54
C TRP A 166 13.20 18.81 3.87
N LYS A 167 13.96 19.41 2.94
CA LYS A 167 15.40 19.69 3.07
C LYS A 167 16.22 18.42 3.31
N MET A 168 15.86 17.35 2.59
CA MET A 168 16.50 16.04 2.63
C MET A 168 17.15 15.68 1.29
N GLU A 169 18.00 14.66 1.28
CA GLU A 169 18.67 14.21 0.06
C GLU A 169 17.84 13.15 -0.67
N LEU A 170 17.40 13.44 -1.89
CA LEU A 170 16.81 12.41 -2.76
C LEU A 170 17.91 11.47 -3.27
N ILE A 171 17.79 10.18 -2.96
CA ILE A 171 18.69 9.11 -3.42
C ILE A 171 18.28 8.64 -4.82
N GLY A 172 16.98 8.40 -5.03
CA GLY A 172 16.50 7.90 -6.30
C GLY A 172 14.98 7.80 -6.38
N TYR A 173 14.48 7.85 -7.62
CA TYR A 173 13.09 7.59 -7.99
C TYR A 173 13.11 6.49 -9.05
N TYR A 174 12.27 5.48 -8.87
CA TYR A 174 12.36 4.24 -9.63
C TYR A 174 11.00 3.80 -10.14
N ASP A 175 11.04 3.25 -11.36
CA ASP A 175 9.93 2.57 -12.01
C ASP A 175 10.39 1.14 -12.33
N PHE A 176 9.93 0.19 -11.52
CA PHE A 176 10.44 -1.17 -11.46
C PHE A 176 9.65 -2.12 -12.35
N TRP A 177 10.37 -3.06 -12.95
CA TRP A 177 9.84 -4.11 -13.80
C TRP A 177 9.16 -5.21 -12.98
N ASN A 178 8.00 -5.64 -13.49
CA ASN A 178 7.28 -6.81 -13.03
C ASN A 178 7.40 -7.92 -14.08
N ASP A 179 8.10 -9.00 -13.73
CA ASP A 179 8.43 -10.10 -14.63
C ASP A 179 7.19 -10.89 -15.10
N PHE A 180 6.11 -10.91 -14.31
CA PHE A 180 4.88 -11.60 -14.69
C PHE A 180 4.02 -10.78 -15.65
N GLN A 181 4.02 -9.45 -15.49
CA GLN A 181 3.23 -8.54 -16.34
C GLN A 181 3.99 -8.05 -17.58
N GLN A 182 5.32 -8.24 -17.61
CA GLN A 182 6.20 -7.74 -18.65
C GLN A 182 6.04 -6.22 -18.89
N LYS A 183 5.93 -5.48 -17.77
CA LYS A 183 5.73 -4.02 -17.72
C LYS A 183 6.37 -3.44 -16.47
N ARG A 184 6.55 -2.11 -16.45
CA ARG A 184 6.89 -1.38 -15.23
C ARG A 184 5.61 -0.99 -14.51
N THR A 185 5.34 -1.61 -13.36
CA THR A 185 4.07 -1.43 -12.63
C THR A 185 4.29 -1.09 -11.16
N THR A 186 5.51 -1.22 -10.64
CA THR A 186 5.85 -0.88 -9.26
C THR A 186 6.71 0.37 -9.24
N GLN A 187 6.27 1.39 -8.50
CA GLN A 187 7.04 2.63 -8.32
C GLN A 187 7.45 2.81 -6.87
N GLY A 188 8.60 3.44 -6.68
CA GLY A 188 9.06 3.80 -5.35
C GLY A 188 10.21 4.80 -5.41
N PHE A 189 10.49 5.43 -4.29
CA PHE A 189 11.60 6.36 -4.17
C PHE A 189 12.31 6.21 -2.84
N MET A 190 13.56 6.67 -2.82
CA MET A 190 14.43 6.63 -1.65
C MET A 190 14.96 8.02 -1.36
N PHE A 191 15.02 8.39 -0.09
CA PHE A 191 15.65 9.63 0.36
C PHE A 191 16.33 9.45 1.71
N HIS A 192 17.25 10.36 2.02
CA HIS A 192 18.09 10.33 3.20
C HIS A 192 17.84 11.57 4.06
N ASP A 193 17.34 11.35 5.27
CA ASP A 193 17.25 12.34 6.33
C ASP A 193 18.51 12.29 7.20
N LYS A 194 19.46 13.18 6.91
CA LYS A 194 20.72 13.35 7.66
C LYS A 194 20.58 14.23 8.91
N ASN A 195 19.36 14.72 9.18
CA ASN A 195 19.09 15.55 10.36
C ASN A 195 18.51 14.72 11.53
N ALA A 196 18.21 13.44 11.29
CA ALA A 196 17.81 12.49 12.32
C ALA A 196 19.04 11.90 13.02
N ASP A 197 18.89 11.51 14.29
CA ASP A 197 19.90 10.73 15.01
C ASP A 197 19.31 9.37 15.44
N PRO A 198 19.76 8.25 14.85
CA PRO A 198 20.73 8.16 13.74
C PRO A 198 20.15 8.66 12.41
N ASP A 199 21.01 8.97 11.44
CA ASP A 199 20.58 9.26 10.06
C ASP A 199 19.64 8.16 9.53
N ILE A 200 18.57 8.54 8.82
CA ILE A 200 17.57 7.59 8.32
C ILE A 200 17.45 7.67 6.81
N ILE A 201 17.55 6.51 6.16
CA ILE A 201 17.12 6.32 4.77
C ILE A 201 15.68 5.85 4.75
N VAL A 202 14.79 6.51 4.03
CA VAL A 202 13.40 6.09 3.86
C VAL A 202 13.21 5.52 2.46
N VAL A 203 12.60 4.34 2.37
CA VAL A 203 12.13 3.73 1.13
C VAL A 203 10.61 3.76 1.13
N ALA A 204 10.03 4.44 0.16
CA ALA A 204 8.58 4.57 0.02
C ALA A 204 8.11 3.93 -1.28
N PHE A 205 7.14 3.02 -1.15
CA PHE A 205 6.49 2.37 -2.30
C PHE A 205 5.15 3.02 -2.59
N ARG A 206 4.87 3.22 -3.88
CA ARG A 206 3.56 3.70 -4.37
C ARG A 206 2.51 2.61 -4.19
N GLY A 207 1.30 3.00 -3.79
CA GLY A 207 0.14 2.11 -3.84
C GLY A 207 -0.58 2.14 -5.19
N THR A 208 -1.83 1.68 -5.19
CA THR A 208 -2.66 1.57 -6.38
C THR A 208 -3.19 2.94 -6.82
N GLU A 209 -2.95 3.34 -8.08
CA GLU A 209 -3.58 4.53 -8.66
C GLU A 209 -5.06 4.29 -8.97
N ALA A 210 -5.88 5.34 -8.84
CA ALA A 210 -7.33 5.25 -9.02
C ALA A 210 -7.77 4.75 -10.41
N PHE A 211 -6.90 4.89 -11.41
CA PHE A 211 -7.18 4.57 -12.81
C PHE A 211 -6.16 3.59 -13.42
N ASP A 212 -5.54 2.74 -12.58
CA ASP A 212 -4.58 1.73 -13.00
C ASP A 212 -5.17 0.32 -12.86
N ALA A 213 -5.71 -0.20 -13.96
CA ALA A 213 -6.31 -1.53 -13.99
C ALA A 213 -5.30 -2.66 -13.70
N ASP A 214 -4.02 -2.49 -14.03
CA ASP A 214 -2.99 -3.51 -13.79
C ASP A 214 -2.67 -3.60 -12.29
N ALA A 215 -2.63 -2.46 -11.59
CA ALA A 215 -2.51 -2.41 -10.14
C ALA A 215 -3.77 -2.97 -9.45
N TRP A 216 -4.97 -2.67 -9.96
CA TRP A 216 -6.22 -3.26 -9.43
C TRP A 216 -6.27 -4.77 -9.64
N CYS A 217 -5.80 -5.29 -10.78
CA CYS A 217 -5.69 -6.73 -10.99
C CYS A 217 -4.81 -7.38 -9.91
N THR A 218 -3.74 -6.71 -9.50
CA THR A 218 -2.84 -7.18 -8.43
C THR A 218 -3.55 -7.23 -7.09
N ASP A 219 -4.41 -6.25 -6.79
CA ASP A 219 -5.20 -6.19 -5.54
C ASP A 219 -6.33 -7.24 -5.49
N PHE A 220 -6.91 -7.58 -6.65
CA PHE A 220 -7.95 -8.62 -6.75
C PHE A 220 -7.38 -10.03 -6.97
N ASP A 221 -6.08 -10.17 -7.20
CA ASP A 221 -5.42 -11.45 -7.43
C ASP A 221 -5.29 -12.24 -6.13
N ILE A 222 -6.22 -13.16 -5.87
CA ILE A 222 -6.17 -14.05 -4.70
C ILE A 222 -5.11 -15.16 -4.79
N SER A 223 -4.24 -15.13 -5.81
CA SER A 223 -3.13 -16.07 -5.94
C SER A 223 -2.20 -15.99 -4.73
N TRP A 224 -1.58 -17.10 -4.38
CA TRP A 224 -0.56 -17.17 -3.34
C TRP A 224 0.49 -18.22 -3.67
N TYR A 225 1.69 -18.06 -3.09
CA TYR A 225 2.76 -19.05 -3.18
C TYR A 225 3.20 -19.42 -1.76
N GLU A 226 3.42 -20.71 -1.52
CA GLU A 226 3.91 -21.22 -0.24
C GLU A 226 5.43 -21.38 -0.29
N PHE A 227 6.09 -20.92 0.78
CA PHE A 227 7.52 -21.08 0.96
C PHE A 227 7.77 -21.88 2.25
N PRO A 228 8.53 -22.99 2.20
CA PRO A 228 8.79 -23.82 3.37
C PRO A 228 9.37 -23.02 4.56
N GLY A 229 8.73 -23.14 5.72
CA GLY A 229 9.14 -22.44 6.95
C GLY A 229 8.81 -20.95 6.99
N ILE A 230 8.18 -20.41 5.94
CA ILE A 230 7.73 -19.01 5.84
C ILE A 230 6.21 -18.97 5.81
N GLY A 231 5.53 -19.83 5.04
CA GLY A 231 4.08 -19.86 4.89
C GLY A 231 3.60 -19.33 3.54
N LYS A 232 2.29 -19.05 3.44
CA LYS A 232 1.64 -18.59 2.20
C LYS A 232 1.62 -17.08 2.11
N ILE A 233 2.00 -16.57 0.95
CA ILE A 233 2.12 -15.13 0.69
C ILE A 233 1.35 -14.76 -0.57
N HIS A 234 0.68 -13.61 -0.54
CA HIS A 234 -0.07 -13.05 -1.66
C HIS A 234 0.81 -12.89 -2.91
N GLY A 235 0.41 -13.56 -4.00
CA GLY A 235 1.13 -13.63 -5.26
C GLY A 235 1.28 -12.27 -5.93
N GLY A 236 0.19 -11.50 -6.03
CA GLY A 236 0.22 -10.13 -6.58
C GLY A 236 1.32 -9.25 -5.97
N PHE A 237 1.37 -9.13 -4.65
CA PHE A 237 2.37 -8.30 -3.96
C PHE A 237 3.81 -8.82 -4.13
N MET A 238 4.01 -10.15 -4.21
CA MET A 238 5.34 -10.71 -4.49
C MET A 238 5.81 -10.39 -5.91
N LYS A 239 4.92 -10.55 -6.90
CA LYS A 239 5.20 -10.17 -8.31
C LYS A 239 5.56 -8.69 -8.40
N ALA A 240 4.82 -7.83 -7.70
CA ALA A 240 5.08 -6.39 -7.64
C ALA A 240 6.45 -6.05 -6.99
N LEU A 241 6.84 -6.74 -5.93
CA LEU A 241 8.13 -6.52 -5.27
C LEU A 241 9.32 -7.06 -6.10
N GLY A 242 9.12 -8.09 -6.92
CA GLY A 242 10.17 -8.60 -7.81
C GLY A 242 10.37 -10.11 -7.82
N LEU A 243 9.34 -10.89 -7.49
CA LEU A 243 9.35 -12.33 -7.73
C LEU A 243 9.60 -12.58 -9.22
N LEU A 244 10.55 -13.46 -9.53
CA LEU A 244 10.88 -13.85 -10.89
C LEU A 244 10.08 -15.08 -11.30
N MET A 245 9.54 -15.08 -12.51
CA MET A 245 8.64 -16.13 -12.99
C MET A 245 9.34 -17.50 -13.08
N GLN A 246 10.62 -17.53 -13.43
CA GLN A 246 11.37 -18.78 -13.62
C GLN A 246 12.20 -19.17 -12.40
N GLU A 247 12.75 -18.19 -11.68
CA GLU A 247 13.74 -18.41 -10.62
C GLU A 247 13.18 -18.22 -9.21
N GLY A 248 11.96 -17.68 -9.08
CA GLY A 248 11.38 -17.30 -7.81
C GLY A 248 12.15 -16.15 -7.17
N TRP A 249 12.87 -16.45 -6.08
CA TRP A 249 13.68 -15.48 -5.33
C TRP A 249 15.15 -15.93 -5.28
N PRO A 250 15.93 -15.77 -6.36
CA PRO A 250 17.35 -16.04 -6.30
C PRO A 250 18.05 -15.10 -5.31
N SER A 251 18.94 -15.64 -4.48
CA SER A 251 19.69 -14.85 -3.50
C SER A 251 20.68 -13.90 -4.18
N GLU A 252 21.37 -14.40 -5.21
CA GLU A 252 22.23 -13.64 -6.11
C GLU A 252 21.48 -13.32 -7.40
N PHE A 253 21.22 -12.04 -7.62
CA PHE A 253 20.62 -11.56 -8.87
C PHE A 253 21.57 -10.57 -9.52
N ARG A 254 22.13 -10.94 -10.67
CA ARG A 254 22.96 -10.03 -11.47
C ARG A 254 22.08 -9.38 -12.52
N GLN A 255 21.68 -8.16 -12.23
CA GLN A 255 21.08 -7.30 -13.23
C GLN A 255 22.11 -7.04 -14.33
N GLY A 256 21.86 -7.53 -15.55
CA GLY A 256 22.68 -7.20 -16.71
C GLY A 256 22.74 -5.68 -16.93
N ALA A 257 23.73 -5.19 -17.67
CA ALA A 257 23.90 -3.76 -17.93
C ALA A 257 22.65 -3.11 -18.58
N ASP A 258 21.88 -3.90 -19.34
CA ASP A 258 20.61 -3.52 -19.98
C ASP A 258 19.37 -4.07 -19.23
N GLY A 259 19.57 -4.68 -18.06
CA GLY A 259 18.53 -5.36 -17.29
C GLY A 259 17.55 -4.37 -16.66
N GLN A 260 16.25 -4.65 -16.78
CA GLN A 260 15.22 -3.79 -16.21
C GLN A 260 15.25 -3.87 -14.67
N PRO A 261 15.19 -2.73 -13.95
CA PRO A 261 15.31 -2.66 -12.49
C PRO A 261 14.19 -3.42 -11.79
N ILE A 262 14.52 -4.28 -10.82
CA ILE A 262 13.56 -5.07 -10.05
C ILE A 262 13.58 -4.55 -8.62
N ALA A 263 12.40 -4.25 -8.07
CA ALA A 263 12.28 -3.45 -6.85
C ALA A 263 13.11 -3.99 -5.68
N TYR A 264 12.95 -5.26 -5.32
CA TYR A 264 13.70 -5.87 -4.23
C TYR A 264 15.22 -5.78 -4.43
N TYR A 265 15.73 -6.28 -5.55
CA TYR A 265 17.17 -6.37 -5.80
C TYR A 265 17.82 -4.99 -5.93
N THR A 266 17.21 -4.07 -6.69
CA THR A 266 17.74 -2.72 -6.87
C THR A 266 17.80 -1.97 -5.54
N ILE A 267 16.75 -2.03 -4.72
CA ILE A 267 16.72 -1.35 -3.42
C ILE A 267 17.66 -2.02 -2.42
N ARG A 268 17.71 -3.37 -2.38
CA ARG A 268 18.62 -4.12 -1.49
C ARG A 268 20.07 -3.72 -1.73
N GLU A 269 20.52 -3.71 -2.99
CA GLU A 269 21.90 -3.35 -3.30
C GLU A 269 22.19 -1.86 -3.03
N LYS A 270 21.22 -0.96 -3.25
CA LYS A 270 21.38 0.45 -2.88
C LYS A 270 21.46 0.67 -1.37
N LEU A 271 20.64 -0.02 -0.59
CA LEU A 271 20.74 0.00 0.87
C LEU A 271 22.10 -0.54 1.34
N LYS A 272 22.58 -1.66 0.78
CA LYS A 272 23.93 -2.17 1.09
C LYS A 272 25.01 -1.15 0.80
N GLN A 273 24.94 -0.47 -0.34
CA GLN A 273 25.91 0.54 -0.72
C GLN A 273 25.93 1.72 0.28
N LEU A 274 24.76 2.24 0.63
CA LEU A 274 24.63 3.43 1.47
C LEU A 274 24.91 3.14 2.95
N LEU A 275 24.40 2.03 3.49
CA LEU A 275 24.56 1.67 4.91
C LEU A 275 25.99 1.22 5.26
N LYS A 276 26.83 0.90 4.27
CA LYS A 276 28.27 0.68 4.44
C LYS A 276 29.06 1.98 4.63
N GLN A 277 28.54 3.13 4.21
CA GLN A 277 29.23 4.42 4.30
C GLN A 277 29.20 4.99 5.73
N ASN A 278 28.18 4.64 6.51
CA ASN A 278 28.03 5.06 7.90
C ASN A 278 27.36 3.91 8.67
N GLU A 279 28.03 3.37 9.69
CA GLU A 279 27.53 2.23 10.48
C GLU A 279 26.31 2.56 11.35
N LYS A 280 26.06 3.84 11.64
CA LYS A 280 24.92 4.26 12.47
C LYS A 280 23.62 4.42 11.68
N THR A 281 23.71 4.72 10.38
CA THR A 281 22.53 5.00 9.55
C THR A 281 21.53 3.85 9.62
N LYS A 282 20.25 4.10 9.76
CA LYS A 282 19.23 3.06 9.65
C LYS A 282 18.33 3.32 8.46
N PHE A 283 17.42 2.40 8.17
CA PHE A 283 16.40 2.63 7.15
C PHE A 283 15.00 2.31 7.62
N ILE A 284 14.03 2.94 6.96
CA ILE A 284 12.60 2.76 7.17
C ILE A 284 11.99 2.32 5.84
N LEU A 285 11.02 1.41 5.95
CA LEU A 285 10.18 1.00 4.84
C LEU A 285 8.76 1.52 5.05
N THR A 286 8.16 2.09 4.01
CA THR A 286 6.79 2.60 4.11
C THR A 286 6.01 2.51 2.80
N GLY A 287 4.70 2.57 2.93
CA GLY A 287 3.78 2.65 1.81
C GLY A 287 2.33 2.73 2.29
N HIS A 288 1.48 3.22 1.40
CA HIS A 288 0.03 3.28 1.56
C HIS A 288 -0.62 2.22 0.67
N SER A 289 -1.71 1.59 1.12
CA SER A 289 -2.45 0.60 0.34
C SER A 289 -1.55 -0.57 -0.11
N MET A 290 -1.58 -0.96 -1.39
CA MET A 290 -0.65 -1.92 -2.01
C MET A 290 0.83 -1.62 -1.71
N GLY A 291 1.23 -0.34 -1.66
CA GLY A 291 2.61 0.04 -1.32
C GLY A 291 2.99 -0.39 0.10
N GLY A 292 2.02 -0.40 1.03
CA GLY A 292 2.22 -0.94 2.37
C GLY A 292 2.46 -2.45 2.37
N ALA A 293 1.77 -3.20 1.51
CA ALA A 293 2.00 -4.64 1.35
C ALA A 293 3.40 -4.93 0.79
N ILE A 294 3.85 -4.17 -0.21
CA ILE A 294 5.20 -4.28 -0.79
C ILE A 294 6.27 -3.94 0.25
N ALA A 295 6.07 -2.87 1.03
CA ALA A 295 6.96 -2.49 2.14
C ALA A 295 7.11 -3.61 3.18
N THR A 296 6.03 -4.35 3.46
CA THR A 296 6.01 -5.48 4.38
C THR A 296 6.71 -6.73 3.85
N LEU A 297 6.62 -6.98 2.54
CA LEU A 297 7.31 -8.11 1.92
C LEU A 297 8.82 -7.92 1.85
N PHE A 298 9.29 -6.69 1.74
CA PHE A 298 10.72 -6.39 1.64
C PHE A 298 11.56 -7.05 2.76
N PRO A 299 11.27 -6.88 4.06
CA PRO A 299 12.01 -7.54 5.13
C PRO A 299 11.81 -9.06 5.15
N ALA A 300 10.67 -9.58 4.68
CA ALA A 300 10.46 -11.01 4.56
C ALA A 300 11.46 -11.64 3.56
N VAL A 301 11.64 -11.00 2.40
CA VAL A 301 12.58 -11.46 1.37
C VAL A 301 14.02 -11.26 1.83
N LEU A 302 14.35 -10.18 2.57
CA LEU A 302 15.65 -10.06 3.25
C LEU A 302 15.91 -11.25 4.19
N ALA A 303 14.94 -11.64 5.01
CA ALA A 303 15.08 -12.75 5.95
C ALA A 303 15.23 -14.10 5.23
N MET A 304 14.47 -14.32 4.16
CA MET A 304 14.61 -15.50 3.30
C MET A 304 16.01 -15.60 2.67
N HIS A 305 16.57 -14.48 2.25
CA HIS A 305 17.95 -14.40 1.74
C HIS A 305 19.02 -14.33 2.84
N LYS A 306 18.63 -14.45 4.12
CA LYS A 306 19.52 -14.39 5.29
C LYS A 306 20.34 -13.09 5.37
N GLU A 307 19.80 -11.98 4.87
CA GLU A 307 20.40 -10.64 4.89
C GLU A 307 20.31 -10.01 6.31
N THR A 308 20.86 -10.72 7.30
CA THR A 308 20.79 -10.39 8.73
C THR A 308 21.34 -8.99 9.01
N TRP A 309 22.46 -8.63 8.37
CA TRP A 309 23.08 -7.31 8.54
C TRP A 309 22.16 -6.17 8.08
N LEU A 310 21.38 -6.35 7.00
CA LEU A 310 20.38 -5.35 6.61
C LEU A 310 19.22 -5.32 7.60
N LEU A 311 18.73 -6.48 8.04
CA LEU A 311 17.61 -6.54 9.00
C LEU A 311 17.94 -5.87 10.34
N GLU A 312 19.18 -5.96 10.80
CA GLU A 312 19.66 -5.25 12.01
C GLU A 312 19.73 -3.72 11.83
N ARG A 313 19.77 -3.24 10.59
CA ARG A 313 19.79 -1.82 10.23
C ARG A 313 18.40 -1.27 9.89
N LEU A 314 17.37 -2.11 9.90
CA LEU A 314 15.98 -1.71 9.72
C LEU A 314 15.47 -1.08 11.02
N GLU A 315 15.16 0.22 11.00
CA GLU A 315 14.54 0.90 12.15
C GLU A 315 13.07 0.49 12.29
N GLY A 316 12.35 0.43 11.16
CA GLY A 316 11.00 -0.09 11.16
C GLY A 316 10.26 -0.03 9.84
N VAL A 317 9.08 -0.66 9.85
CA VAL A 317 8.11 -0.69 8.77
C VAL A 317 6.87 0.06 9.24
N TYR A 318 6.50 1.12 8.52
CA TYR A 318 5.33 1.95 8.83
C TYR A 318 4.37 1.93 7.66
N THR A 319 3.20 1.33 7.83
CA THR A 319 2.23 1.15 6.74
C THR A 319 0.89 1.80 7.03
N PHE A 320 0.19 2.22 5.98
CA PHE A 320 -1.05 2.98 6.07
C PHE A 320 -2.11 2.34 5.17
N GLY A 321 -3.22 1.87 5.75
CA GLY A 321 -4.26 1.22 4.96
C GLY A 321 -3.80 -0.06 4.28
N GLN A 322 -2.82 -0.75 4.86
CA GLN A 322 -2.22 -1.96 4.28
C GLN A 322 -3.21 -3.14 4.28
N PRO A 323 -3.36 -3.87 3.16
CA PRO A 323 -4.09 -5.14 3.11
C PRO A 323 -3.30 -6.29 3.78
N ARG A 324 -3.96 -7.42 4.04
CA ARG A 324 -3.29 -8.63 4.56
C ARG A 324 -2.38 -9.23 3.49
N VAL A 325 -1.21 -9.68 3.91
CA VAL A 325 -0.11 -10.06 3.00
C VAL A 325 0.15 -11.56 2.92
N GLY A 326 -0.13 -12.29 4.00
CA GLY A 326 0.11 -13.72 4.06
C GLY A 326 -0.65 -14.38 5.20
N ASP A 327 -0.48 -15.69 5.33
CA ASP A 327 -1.23 -16.52 6.27
C ASP A 327 -0.68 -16.51 7.71
N GLY A 328 -1.23 -17.39 8.55
CA GLY A 328 -0.80 -17.54 9.94
C GLY A 328 0.64 -18.03 10.12
N GLU A 329 1.20 -18.75 9.16
CA GLU A 329 2.63 -19.13 9.16
C GLU A 329 3.49 -17.93 8.84
N PHE A 330 3.11 -17.15 7.82
CA PHE A 330 3.79 -15.91 7.46
C PHE A 330 3.82 -14.91 8.62
N LYS A 331 2.69 -14.79 9.34
CA LYS A 331 2.61 -14.03 10.59
C LYS A 331 3.67 -14.47 11.60
N ARG A 332 3.75 -15.77 11.92
CA ARG A 332 4.71 -16.30 12.91
C ARG A 332 6.16 -16.10 12.46
N PHE A 333 6.43 -16.31 11.17
CA PHE A 333 7.73 -16.06 10.57
C PHE A 333 8.15 -14.61 10.77
N MET A 334 7.28 -13.65 10.41
CA MET A 334 7.58 -12.23 10.52
C MET A 334 7.73 -11.76 11.97
N GLU A 335 6.86 -12.23 12.88
CA GLU A 335 6.97 -11.94 14.31
C GLU A 335 8.31 -12.43 14.89
N SER A 336 8.78 -13.62 14.45
CA SER A 336 10.10 -14.14 14.82
C SER A 336 11.24 -13.27 14.29
N GLN A 337 11.17 -12.83 13.02
CA GLN A 337 12.20 -11.92 12.47
C GLN A 337 12.22 -10.56 13.17
N MET A 338 11.04 -10.02 13.51
CA MET A 338 10.92 -8.77 14.27
C MET A 338 11.57 -8.89 15.65
N GLN A 339 11.31 -9.99 16.38
CA GLN A 339 11.92 -10.22 17.70
C GLN A 339 13.44 -10.42 17.60
N LYS A 340 13.88 -11.20 16.61
CA LYS A 340 15.30 -11.51 16.40
C LYS A 340 16.12 -10.26 16.04
N HIS A 341 15.63 -9.44 15.12
CA HIS A 341 16.35 -8.28 14.59
C HIS A 341 15.93 -6.95 15.22
N LYS A 342 14.93 -6.96 16.11
CA LYS A 342 14.47 -5.84 16.95
C LYS A 342 14.01 -4.60 16.16
N PHE A 343 13.47 -4.79 14.96
CA PHE A 343 12.88 -3.70 14.19
C PHE A 343 11.39 -3.50 14.50
N LYS A 344 10.89 -2.27 14.37
CA LYS A 344 9.48 -1.94 14.62
C LYS A 344 8.61 -2.30 13.42
N TYR A 345 7.38 -2.72 13.67
CA TYR A 345 6.36 -2.88 12.64
C TYR A 345 5.06 -2.24 13.12
N VAL A 346 4.67 -1.13 12.49
CA VAL A 346 3.51 -0.33 12.90
C VAL A 346 2.57 -0.16 11.72
N ARG A 347 1.35 -0.68 11.86
CA ARG A 347 0.28 -0.57 10.86
C ARG A 347 -0.76 0.41 11.34
N PHE A 348 -1.02 1.45 10.55
CA PHE A 348 -2.07 2.42 10.81
C PHE A 348 -3.34 2.06 10.04
N VAL A 349 -4.46 2.05 10.74
CA VAL A 349 -5.79 1.77 10.17
C VAL A 349 -6.75 2.89 10.52
N TYR A 350 -7.38 3.46 9.50
CA TYR A 350 -8.38 4.51 9.69
C TYR A 350 -9.81 3.96 9.56
N CYS A 351 -10.58 4.09 10.64
CA CYS A 351 -12.02 3.90 10.71
C CYS A 351 -12.51 2.67 9.90
N ASN A 352 -13.37 2.90 8.92
CA ASN A 352 -14.00 1.86 8.11
C ASN A 352 -13.26 1.60 6.79
N ASP A 353 -11.98 2.00 6.67
CA ASP A 353 -11.16 1.71 5.50
C ASP A 353 -11.27 0.24 5.09
N VAL A 354 -11.76 -0.01 3.89
CA VAL A 354 -12.03 -1.36 3.41
C VAL A 354 -10.75 -2.16 3.15
N ILE A 355 -9.64 -1.52 2.81
CA ILE A 355 -8.45 -2.21 2.29
C ILE A 355 -7.72 -3.05 3.35
N PRO A 356 -7.51 -2.60 4.60
CA PRO A 356 -6.98 -3.46 5.66
C PRO A 356 -7.80 -4.71 5.93
N ARG A 357 -9.08 -4.73 5.53
CA ARG A 357 -9.99 -5.85 5.76
C ARG A 357 -9.96 -6.87 4.61
N LEU A 358 -9.06 -6.68 3.63
CA LEU A 358 -8.85 -7.53 2.47
C LEU A 358 -7.40 -8.09 2.45
N PRO A 359 -7.17 -9.28 1.87
CA PRO A 359 -8.16 -10.33 1.63
C PRO A 359 -8.91 -10.73 2.92
N ILE A 360 -10.07 -11.36 2.76
CA ILE A 360 -10.95 -11.73 3.89
C ILE A 360 -10.22 -12.72 4.78
N ASP A 361 -10.26 -12.49 6.10
CA ASP A 361 -9.82 -13.47 7.08
C ASP A 361 -10.92 -14.50 7.31
N ASP A 362 -10.97 -15.51 6.43
CA ASP A 362 -11.85 -16.68 6.51
C ASP A 362 -11.03 -17.99 6.52
N SER A 363 -11.73 -19.12 6.68
CA SER A 363 -11.11 -20.45 6.64
C SER A 363 -10.48 -20.81 5.29
N THR A 364 -10.82 -20.07 4.23
CA THR A 364 -10.39 -20.30 2.84
C THR A 364 -9.02 -19.70 2.57
N PHE A 365 -8.82 -18.41 2.91
CA PHE A 365 -7.58 -17.70 2.62
C PHE A 365 -6.64 -17.64 3.82
N LEU A 366 -7.17 -17.65 5.05
CA LEU A 366 -6.40 -17.65 6.31
C LEU A 366 -5.36 -16.52 6.42
N PHE A 367 -5.49 -15.45 5.64
CA PHE A 367 -4.56 -14.32 5.68
C PHE A 367 -4.72 -13.57 7.01
N LYS A 368 -3.60 -13.22 7.63
CA LYS A 368 -3.56 -12.60 8.95
C LYS A 368 -2.72 -11.33 8.93
N HIS A 369 -3.14 -10.37 9.75
CA HIS A 369 -2.27 -9.26 10.13
C HIS A 369 -1.32 -9.64 11.25
N PHE A 370 -0.18 -8.95 11.30
CA PHE A 370 0.83 -9.04 12.34
C PHE A 370 1.43 -7.67 12.63
N GLY A 371 2.26 -7.60 13.68
CA GLY A 371 2.83 -6.37 14.19
C GLY A 371 1.79 -5.49 14.91
N THR A 372 2.21 -4.28 15.29
CA THR A 372 1.38 -3.39 16.12
C THR A 372 0.35 -2.65 15.26
N CYS A 373 -0.94 -2.89 15.52
CA CYS A 373 -2.03 -2.16 14.85
C CYS A 373 -2.44 -0.92 15.65
N VAL A 374 -2.37 0.24 15.01
CA VAL A 374 -2.82 1.52 15.55
C VAL A 374 -4.09 1.93 14.81
N TYR A 375 -5.23 1.66 15.44
CA TYR A 375 -6.55 1.95 14.90
C TYR A 375 -7.01 3.34 15.33
N TYR A 376 -7.50 4.12 14.37
CA TYR A 376 -8.12 5.43 14.60
C TYR A 376 -9.60 5.41 14.23
N ASN A 377 -10.46 5.96 15.07
CA ASN A 377 -11.88 6.14 14.71
C ASN A 377 -12.09 7.39 13.82
N SER A 378 -13.34 7.65 13.42
CA SER A 378 -13.72 8.78 12.56
C SER A 378 -13.47 10.16 13.18
N CYS A 379 -13.18 10.23 14.49
CA CYS A 379 -12.76 11.44 15.21
C CYS A 379 -11.23 11.57 15.39
N TYR A 380 -10.44 10.67 14.78
CA TYR A 380 -8.99 10.54 14.97
C TYR A 380 -8.56 10.28 16.41
N TYR A 381 -9.43 9.64 17.21
CA TYR A 381 -9.01 9.05 18.47
C TYR A 381 -8.42 7.66 18.19
N GLY A 382 -7.15 7.48 18.57
CA GLY A 382 -6.39 6.28 18.31
C GLY A 382 -6.36 5.30 19.48
N LYS A 383 -6.20 4.01 19.17
CA LYS A 383 -5.93 2.93 20.12
C LYS A 383 -4.97 1.93 19.50
N ILE A 384 -4.13 1.32 20.33
CA ILE A 384 -3.37 0.13 19.93
C ILE A 384 -4.28 -1.08 20.13
N VAL A 385 -4.43 -1.90 19.09
CA VAL A 385 -5.30 -3.08 19.09
C VAL A 385 -4.56 -4.26 18.48
N SER A 386 -4.99 -5.49 18.79
CA SER A 386 -4.44 -6.70 18.16
C SER A 386 -4.91 -6.85 16.69
N GLU A 387 -6.17 -6.51 16.43
CA GLU A 387 -6.76 -6.48 15.10
C GLU A 387 -7.78 -5.33 15.00
N GLU A 388 -7.97 -4.78 13.80
CA GLU A 388 -8.94 -3.73 13.55
C GLU A 388 -10.39 -4.18 13.81
N PRO A 389 -11.28 -3.27 14.30
CA PRO A 389 -12.69 -3.58 14.46
C PRO A 389 -13.34 -3.99 13.15
N HIS A 390 -14.25 -4.97 13.21
CA HIS A 390 -14.88 -5.58 12.04
C HIS A 390 -13.84 -6.05 11.02
N LYS A 391 -13.02 -7.04 11.44
CA LYS A 391 -11.89 -7.58 10.67
C LYS A 391 -12.20 -7.93 9.21
N ASN A 392 -13.45 -8.28 8.93
CA ASN A 392 -13.98 -8.49 7.58
C ASN A 392 -15.06 -7.45 7.28
N TYR A 393 -15.06 -6.92 6.05
CA TYR A 393 -16.01 -5.88 5.65
C TYR A 393 -17.46 -6.41 5.51
N ILE A 394 -17.72 -7.72 5.48
CA ILE A 394 -19.03 -8.30 5.09
C ILE A 394 -20.13 -8.25 6.19
N SER A 395 -19.89 -7.62 7.34
CA SER A 395 -20.90 -7.57 8.42
C SER A 395 -22.10 -6.65 8.10
N VAL A 396 -23.30 -7.23 7.95
CA VAL A 396 -24.58 -6.50 7.74
C VAL A 396 -24.93 -5.61 8.95
N PHE A 397 -24.64 -6.08 10.18
CA PHE A 397 -24.85 -5.30 11.41
C PHE A 397 -23.98 -4.04 11.50
N ALA A 398 -22.90 -3.97 10.72
CA ALA A 398 -22.04 -2.79 10.64
C ALA A 398 -22.50 -1.76 9.59
N ALA A 399 -23.53 -2.04 8.79
CA ALA A 399 -23.97 -1.15 7.71
C ALA A 399 -24.41 0.23 8.22
N ILE A 400 -25.30 0.28 9.22
CA ILE A 400 -25.77 1.55 9.82
C ILE A 400 -24.63 2.32 10.49
N PRO A 401 -23.82 1.72 11.40
CA PRO A 401 -22.66 2.41 11.97
C PRO A 401 -21.67 2.95 10.93
N ARG A 402 -21.45 2.22 9.83
CA ARG A 402 -20.56 2.67 8.75
C ARG A 402 -21.13 3.85 7.98
N PHE A 403 -22.42 3.80 7.65
CA PHE A 403 -23.11 4.93 7.03
C PHE A 403 -23.04 6.18 7.92
N LEU A 404 -23.31 6.05 9.23
CA LEU A 404 -23.21 7.15 10.18
C LEU A 404 -21.77 7.70 10.26
N ASN A 405 -20.75 6.84 10.22
CA ASN A 405 -19.36 7.29 10.15
C ASN A 405 -19.05 8.04 8.85
N ALA A 406 -19.53 7.55 7.69
CA ALA A 406 -19.34 8.22 6.41
C ALA A 406 -20.03 9.59 6.38
N LEU A 407 -21.24 9.68 6.94
CA LEU A 407 -21.96 10.95 7.12
C LEU A 407 -21.18 11.89 8.06
N TRP A 408 -20.66 11.38 9.17
CA TRP A 408 -19.84 12.15 10.09
C TRP A 408 -18.54 12.64 9.45
N GLU A 409 -17.85 11.82 8.66
CA GLU A 409 -16.67 12.22 7.90
C GLU A 409 -16.98 13.37 6.93
N LEU A 410 -18.10 13.30 6.22
CA LEU A 410 -18.56 14.37 5.33
C LEU A 410 -18.82 15.65 6.12
N VAL A 411 -19.54 15.60 7.23
CA VAL A 411 -19.80 16.78 8.08
C VAL A 411 -18.50 17.34 8.67
N ARG A 412 -17.62 16.46 9.17
CA ARG A 412 -16.31 16.79 9.76
C ARG A 412 -15.41 17.51 8.77
N SER A 413 -15.48 17.20 7.46
CA SER A 413 -14.70 17.87 6.43
C SER A 413 -14.89 19.41 6.42
N PHE A 414 -16.07 19.88 6.80
CA PHE A 414 -16.39 21.31 6.90
C PHE A 414 -16.05 21.90 8.26
N ILE A 415 -16.05 21.11 9.34
CA ILE A 415 -15.79 21.58 10.72
C ILE A 415 -14.30 21.68 11.02
N LEU A 416 -13.52 20.66 10.59
CA LEU A 416 -12.11 20.51 10.95
C LEU A 416 -11.24 21.73 10.60
N PRO A 417 -11.42 22.41 9.45
CA PRO A 417 -10.60 23.56 9.07
C PRO A 417 -10.79 24.76 10.02
N TYR A 418 -12.00 24.97 10.52
CA TYR A 418 -12.29 26.03 11.50
C TYR A 418 -11.73 25.70 12.88
N ARG A 419 -11.71 24.42 13.26
CA ARG A 419 -11.25 23.98 14.59
C ARG A 419 -9.73 23.80 14.70
N LYS A 420 -9.08 23.35 13.63
CA LYS A 420 -7.66 22.94 13.64
C LYS A 420 -6.77 23.75 12.71
N GLY A 421 -7.34 24.61 11.86
CA GLY A 421 -6.61 25.48 10.95
C GLY A 421 -6.72 25.08 9.49
N ALA A 422 -6.25 25.97 8.60
CA ALA A 422 -6.39 25.84 7.16
C ALA A 422 -5.74 24.58 6.57
N ASP A 423 -4.70 24.04 7.22
CA ASP A 423 -4.00 22.81 6.81
C ASP A 423 -4.89 21.55 6.91
N TYR A 424 -6.07 21.65 7.52
CA TYR A 424 -7.04 20.56 7.59
C TYR A 424 -8.20 20.72 6.62
N LYS A 425 -8.14 21.75 5.74
CA LYS A 425 -9.12 21.96 4.68
C LYS A 425 -9.03 20.85 3.65
N GLU A 426 -10.14 20.16 3.48
CA GLU A 426 -10.26 19.11 2.47
C GLU A 426 -10.44 19.73 1.07
N PRO A 427 -9.71 19.25 0.06
CA PRO A 427 -9.98 19.61 -1.32
C PRO A 427 -11.40 19.24 -1.74
N TRP A 428 -11.98 20.00 -2.67
CA TRP A 428 -13.33 19.73 -3.18
C TRP A 428 -13.48 18.31 -3.75
N LEU A 429 -12.41 17.76 -4.32
CA LEU A 429 -12.40 16.39 -4.86
C LEU A 429 -12.57 15.35 -3.74
N LEU A 430 -11.95 15.57 -2.57
CA LEU A 430 -12.14 14.70 -1.42
C LEU A 430 -13.55 14.84 -0.84
N ILE A 431 -14.12 16.04 -0.80
CA ILE A 431 -15.53 16.25 -0.41
C ILE A 431 -16.49 15.48 -1.33
N LEU A 432 -16.25 15.50 -2.64
CA LEU A 432 -17.00 14.70 -3.61
C LEU A 432 -16.86 13.19 -3.35
N LEU A 433 -15.63 12.73 -3.03
CA LEU A 433 -15.39 11.34 -2.67
C LEU A 433 -16.10 10.94 -1.37
N ARG A 434 -16.18 11.83 -0.37
CA ARG A 434 -16.95 11.61 0.86
C ARG A 434 -18.46 11.49 0.59
N TRP A 435 -19.00 12.29 -0.33
CA TRP A 435 -20.38 12.12 -0.79
C TRP A 435 -20.64 10.74 -1.39
N TYR A 436 -19.74 10.27 -2.27
CA TYR A 436 -19.83 8.92 -2.83
C TYR A 436 -19.62 7.84 -1.75
N GLY A 437 -18.80 8.12 -0.73
CA GLY A 437 -18.61 7.29 0.44
C GLY A 437 -19.89 7.02 1.25
N LEU A 438 -20.96 7.79 1.06
CA LEU A 438 -22.27 7.47 1.66
C LEU A 438 -22.91 6.22 1.03
N ILE A 439 -22.61 5.94 -0.25
CA ILE A 439 -23.10 4.78 -1.00
C ILE A 439 -22.24 3.55 -0.66
N LEU A 440 -20.92 3.73 -0.62
CA LEU A 440 -19.95 2.69 -0.26
C LEU A 440 -19.09 3.15 0.95
N PRO A 441 -19.61 3.01 2.18
CA PRO A 441 -18.92 3.45 3.38
C PRO A 441 -17.51 2.87 3.53
N GLY A 442 -16.52 3.69 3.85
CA GLY A 442 -15.14 3.25 4.01
C GLY A 442 -14.27 3.39 2.77
N LEU A 443 -14.84 3.62 1.59
CA LEU A 443 -14.05 3.96 0.40
C LEU A 443 -13.35 5.32 0.57
N SER A 444 -14.06 6.33 1.07
CA SER A 444 -13.50 7.66 1.37
C SER A 444 -12.48 7.63 2.52
N ALA A 445 -12.53 6.61 3.38
CA ALA A 445 -11.61 6.43 4.49
C ALA A 445 -10.23 5.93 4.01
N HIS A 446 -10.14 5.31 2.83
CA HIS A 446 -8.90 4.84 2.22
C HIS A 446 -8.15 5.94 1.45
N THR A 447 -8.05 7.14 2.03
CA THR A 447 -7.38 8.27 1.38
C THR A 447 -6.13 8.68 2.14
N PRO A 448 -5.03 9.06 1.46
CA PRO A 448 -3.82 9.53 2.13
C PRO A 448 -4.07 10.70 3.08
N GLN A 449 -5.07 11.55 2.81
CA GLN A 449 -5.46 12.66 3.68
C GLN A 449 -5.80 12.20 5.10
N ASP A 450 -6.63 11.17 5.25
CA ASP A 450 -7.07 10.69 6.56
C ASP A 450 -5.89 10.05 7.33
N TYR A 451 -4.97 9.40 6.61
CA TYR A 451 -3.71 8.88 7.18
C TYR A 451 -2.73 9.99 7.60
N VAL A 452 -2.63 11.08 6.85
CA VAL A 452 -1.87 12.26 7.27
C VAL A 452 -2.53 12.90 8.49
N ASN A 453 -3.86 12.99 8.51
CA ASN A 453 -4.57 13.59 9.63
C ASN A 453 -4.45 12.78 10.91
N LEU A 454 -4.51 11.45 10.87
CA LEU A 454 -4.35 10.64 12.09
C LEU A 454 -2.94 10.78 12.70
N THR A 455 -1.90 10.96 11.88
CA THR A 455 -0.53 11.16 12.42
C THR A 455 -0.33 12.55 13.03
N ARG A 456 -1.06 13.56 12.54
CA ARG A 456 -1.04 14.93 13.08
C ARG A 456 -1.96 15.12 14.28
N LEU A 457 -3.15 14.51 14.27
CA LEU A 457 -4.20 14.72 15.27
C LEU A 457 -4.23 13.66 16.37
N GLY A 458 -3.60 12.50 16.15
CA GLY A 458 -3.53 11.46 17.16
C GLY A 458 -2.82 11.93 18.44
N PRO A 459 -3.18 11.39 19.62
CA PRO A 459 -2.57 11.80 20.89
C PRO A 459 -1.14 11.26 21.04
N ASP A 460 -0.25 12.06 21.64
CA ASP A 460 1.17 11.68 21.85
C ASP A 460 1.33 10.41 22.68
N THR A 461 0.39 10.15 23.59
CA THR A 461 0.38 8.98 24.46
C THR A 461 0.45 7.66 23.69
N ILE A 462 -0.14 7.58 22.49
CA ILE A 462 -0.05 6.39 21.64
C ILE A 462 1.36 6.23 21.11
N TYR A 463 1.94 7.30 20.59
CA TYR A 463 3.29 7.27 20.01
C TYR A 463 4.36 7.01 21.06
N HIS A 464 4.21 7.52 22.28
CA HIS A 464 5.09 7.15 23.39
C HIS A 464 4.98 5.65 23.73
N ARG A 465 3.78 5.06 23.73
CA ARG A 465 3.62 3.60 23.92
C ARG A 465 4.25 2.80 22.78
N LEU A 466 4.24 3.30 21.55
CA LEU A 466 4.92 2.65 20.42
C LEU A 466 6.46 2.64 20.56
N GLN A 467 7.03 3.50 21.41
CA GLN A 467 8.46 3.50 21.71
C GLN A 467 8.82 2.53 22.84
N ASP A 468 7.83 2.01 23.59
CA ASP A 468 8.07 1.07 24.68
C ASP A 468 8.43 -0.31 24.11
N PRO A 469 9.64 -0.84 24.43
CA PRO A 469 10.07 -2.16 23.97
C PRO A 469 9.11 -3.29 24.37
N LYS A 470 8.34 -3.13 25.45
CA LYS A 470 7.38 -4.14 25.93
C LYS A 470 6.17 -4.30 25.00
N PHE A 471 5.79 -3.25 24.27
CA PHE A 471 4.66 -3.31 23.32
C PHE A 471 5.03 -3.95 21.98
N GLY A 472 6.32 -4.02 21.64
CA GLY A 472 6.80 -4.76 20.46
C GLY A 472 6.73 -6.29 20.60
N GLY A 473 6.31 -6.79 21.77
CA GLY A 473 6.29 -8.21 22.13
C GLY A 473 4.95 -8.75 22.60
N VAL A 474 3.81 -8.10 22.27
CA VAL A 474 2.48 -8.65 22.60
C VAL A 474 2.25 -9.93 21.78
N SER A 475 2.77 -11.04 22.30
CA SER A 475 2.26 -12.37 22.04
C SER A 475 0.85 -12.49 22.64
N ASN A 476 0.02 -13.32 22.03
CA ASN A 476 -1.43 -13.44 22.25
C ASN A 476 -1.88 -13.92 23.66
N SER A 477 -1.19 -13.63 24.77
CA SER A 477 -1.57 -14.15 26.08
C SER A 477 -2.66 -13.37 26.82
N ASP A 478 -2.88 -12.09 26.49
CA ASP A 478 -3.69 -11.21 27.37
C ASP A 478 -5.10 -10.89 26.82
N ALA A 479 -5.55 -11.59 25.77
CA ALA A 479 -6.88 -11.37 25.17
C ALA A 479 -8.04 -12.12 25.85
N THR A 480 -7.83 -12.69 27.03
CA THR A 480 -8.89 -13.28 27.87
C THR A 480 -8.89 -12.62 29.25
N LYS A 481 -9.29 -11.35 29.30
CA LYS A 481 -9.89 -10.67 30.46
C LYS A 481 -10.12 -9.20 30.08
N GLU A 482 -11.26 -8.93 29.45
CA GLU A 482 -12.17 -7.80 29.73
C GLU A 482 -13.33 -7.79 28.73
#